data_AF-A0A8X6FMX2-F1
#
_entry.id   AF-A0A8X6FMX2-F1
#
_cell.length_a   1.000
_cell.length_b   1.000
_cell.length_c   1.000
_cell.angle_alpha   90.00
_cell.angle_beta   90.00
_cell.angle_gamma   90.00
#
_symmetry.space_group_name_H-M   'P 1'
#
loop_
_entity.id
_entity.type
_entity.pdbx_description
1 polymer ?
#
loop_
_entity_poly.entity_id
_entity_poly.type
_entity_poly.pdbx_seq_one_letter_code
_entity_poly.pdbx_strand_id
1 'polypeptide(L)'
;MFAYREVPHSTTGVSPYQLVNGRLPNGPLKLLKEVWAGDKEIPTVSSKSVEEYLRDLTEKLKQAHITWQEETLKKHKPNMQVDTTLCLEKNVWQLVTRFWYLSHRRLTSF
;
A
#
# COMPACT_ATOMS: atom_id res chain seq x y z
N MET A 1 -24.01 -13.78 -11.81
CA MET A 1 -25.14 -12.95 -12.28
C MET A 1 -24.94 -11.52 -11.78
N PHE A 2 -24.77 -10.54 -12.67
CA PHE A 2 -24.40 -9.16 -12.33
C PHE A 2 -25.59 -8.29 -11.94
N ALA A 3 -26.74 -8.48 -12.61
CA ALA A 3 -27.96 -7.71 -12.35
C ALA A 3 -28.34 -7.64 -10.87
N TYR A 4 -28.39 -8.79 -10.18
CA TYR A 4 -28.81 -8.83 -8.79
C TYR A 4 -27.84 -8.15 -7.82
N ARG A 5 -26.53 -8.12 -8.13
CA ARG A 5 -25.51 -7.59 -7.21
C ARG A 5 -25.34 -6.08 -7.34
N GLU A 6 -25.72 -5.51 -8.48
CA GLU A 6 -25.43 -4.12 -8.85
C GLU A 6 -26.67 -3.23 -8.84
N VAL A 7 -27.85 -3.81 -9.11
CA VAL A 7 -29.12 -3.07 -9.14
C VAL A 7 -29.64 -2.91 -7.71
N PRO A 8 -30.08 -1.69 -7.30
CA PRO A 8 -30.69 -1.48 -6.00
C PRO A 8 -32.00 -2.26 -5.87
N HIS A 9 -32.19 -2.91 -4.74
CA HIS A 9 -33.45 -3.61 -4.45
C HIS A 9 -34.53 -2.63 -3.99
N SER A 10 -35.79 -2.90 -4.32
CA SER A 10 -36.91 -1.96 -4.08
C SER A 10 -37.15 -1.63 -2.61
N THR A 11 -36.93 -2.58 -1.71
CA THR A 11 -37.19 -2.38 -0.27
C THR A 11 -36.05 -1.69 0.45
N THR A 12 -34.79 -1.98 0.08
CA THR A 12 -33.60 -1.45 0.77
C THR A 12 -33.02 -0.21 0.08
N GLY A 13 -33.33 0.00 -1.21
CA GLY A 13 -32.78 1.10 -2.01
C GLY A 13 -31.28 1.00 -2.33
N VAL A 14 -30.60 -0.04 -1.83
CA VAL A 14 -29.17 -0.29 -2.01
C VAL A 14 -28.95 -1.66 -2.63
N SER A 15 -27.80 -1.83 -3.31
CA SER A 15 -27.45 -3.10 -3.94
C SER A 15 -26.85 -4.08 -2.91
N PRO A 16 -27.06 -5.40 -3.07
CA PRO A 16 -26.48 -6.40 -2.16
C PRO A 16 -24.95 -6.31 -2.05
N TYR A 17 -24.25 -5.95 -3.14
CA TYR A 17 -22.79 -5.78 -3.10
C TYR A 17 -22.38 -4.57 -2.24
N GLN A 18 -23.14 -3.49 -2.33
CA GLN A 18 -22.89 -2.28 -1.55
C GLN A 18 -23.15 -2.51 -0.05
N LEU A 19 -24.13 -3.34 0.32
CA LEU A 19 -24.36 -3.72 1.71
C LEU A 19 -23.15 -4.43 2.34
N VAL A 20 -22.47 -5.28 1.57
CA VAL A 20 -21.32 -6.06 2.07
C VAL A 20 -20.02 -5.24 2.04
N ASN A 21 -19.78 -4.49 0.96
CA ASN A 21 -18.49 -3.86 0.70
C ASN A 21 -18.49 -2.33 0.91
N GLY A 22 -19.63 -1.74 1.24
CA GLY A 22 -19.78 -0.29 1.43
C GLY A 22 -19.61 0.56 0.17
N ARG A 23 -19.42 -0.05 -1.00
CA ARG A 23 -19.16 0.63 -2.28
C ARG A 23 -19.91 -0.03 -3.42
N LEU A 24 -20.25 0.76 -4.44
CA LEU A 24 -20.79 0.22 -5.69
C LEU A 24 -19.68 -0.44 -6.51
N PRO A 25 -19.91 -1.65 -7.07
CA PRO A 25 -18.93 -2.30 -7.91
C PRO A 25 -18.82 -1.56 -9.25
N ASN A 26 -17.59 -1.47 -9.78
CA ASN A 26 -17.36 -1.11 -11.17
C ASN A 26 -17.60 -2.34 -12.04
N GLY A 27 -18.86 -2.74 -12.17
CA GLY A 27 -19.28 -3.93 -12.87
C GLY A 27 -19.63 -3.69 -14.34
N PRO A 28 -20.00 -4.75 -15.07
CA PRO A 28 -20.31 -4.67 -16.49
C PRO A 28 -21.54 -3.81 -16.78
N LEU A 29 -22.54 -3.73 -15.88
CA LEU A 29 -23.72 -2.88 -16.11
C LEU A 29 -23.38 -1.40 -16.00
N LYS A 30 -22.53 -1.05 -15.03
CA LYS A 30 -22.04 0.33 -14.90
C LYS A 30 -21.20 0.72 -16.12
N LEU A 31 -20.28 -0.14 -16.55
CA LEU A 31 -19.47 0.08 -17.75
C LEU A 31 -20.34 0.20 -19.01
N LEU A 32 -21.33 -0.68 -19.18
CA LEU A 32 -22.25 -0.64 -20.31
C LEU A 32 -23.05 0.65 -20.32
N LYS A 33 -23.56 1.09 -19.16
CA LYS A 33 -24.26 2.37 -19.02
C LYS A 33 -23.36 3.55 -19.41
N GLU A 34 -22.13 3.57 -18.90
CA GLU A 34 -21.14 4.63 -19.20
C GLU A 34 -20.84 4.71 -20.71
N VAL A 35 -20.66 3.57 -21.36
CA VAL A 35 -20.39 3.48 -22.79
C VAL A 35 -21.61 3.87 -23.63
N TRP A 36 -22.79 3.40 -23.25
CA TRP A 36 -24.04 3.67 -23.98
C TRP A 36 -24.47 5.14 -23.83
N ALA A 37 -24.34 5.70 -22.62
CA ALA A 37 -24.70 7.09 -22.34
C ALA A 37 -23.71 8.09 -22.96
N GLY A 38 -22.57 7.62 -23.50
CA GLY A 38 -21.50 8.49 -24.00
C GLY A 38 -20.71 9.19 -22.90
N ASP A 39 -20.98 8.89 -21.63
CA ASP A 39 -20.24 9.41 -20.47
C ASP A 39 -18.77 8.97 -20.50
N LYS A 40 -18.50 7.85 -21.18
CA LYS A 40 -17.17 7.30 -21.37
C LYS A 40 -16.97 6.98 -22.83
N GLU A 41 -16.02 7.68 -23.44
CA GLU A 41 -15.48 7.27 -24.72
C GLU A 41 -14.89 5.87 -24.52
N ILE A 42 -15.43 4.89 -25.27
CA ILE A 42 -14.66 3.67 -25.52
C ILE A 42 -13.36 4.20 -26.11
N PRO A 43 -12.18 3.83 -25.57
CA PRO A 43 -10.95 4.12 -26.28
C PRO A 43 -11.13 3.47 -27.65
N THR A 44 -11.47 4.28 -28.66
CA THR A 44 -11.29 3.93 -30.05
C THR A 44 -9.83 3.57 -30.06
N VAL A 45 -9.58 2.26 -30.14
CA VAL A 45 -8.23 1.72 -30.07
C VAL A 45 -7.55 2.31 -31.28
N SER A 46 -6.95 3.47 -31.06
CA SER A 46 -6.46 4.35 -32.09
C SER A 46 -5.32 3.59 -32.69
N SER A 47 -5.56 2.96 -33.84
CA SER A 47 -4.57 2.45 -34.79
C SER A 47 -3.56 1.38 -34.34
N LYS A 48 -3.61 0.91 -33.09
CA LYS A 48 -2.66 -0.13 -32.64
C LYS A 48 -3.12 -1.51 -33.09
N SER A 49 -2.23 -2.20 -33.79
CA SER A 49 -2.35 -3.63 -34.04
C SER A 49 -2.56 -4.37 -32.70
N VAL A 50 -3.36 -5.44 -32.72
CA VAL A 50 -3.56 -6.34 -31.57
C VAL A 50 -2.22 -6.77 -30.98
N GLU A 51 -1.21 -6.99 -31.82
CA GLU A 51 0.14 -7.37 -31.40
C GLU A 51 0.83 -6.27 -30.60
N GLU A 52 0.72 -5.01 -31.02
CA GLU A 52 1.32 -3.88 -30.31
C GLU A 52 0.68 -3.70 -28.93
N TYR A 53 -0.65 -3.86 -28.85
CA TYR A 53 -1.37 -3.83 -27.58
C TYR A 53 -0.90 -4.94 -26.63
N LEU A 54 -0.77 -6.18 -27.12
CA LEU A 54 -0.31 -7.29 -26.31
C LEU A 54 1.13 -7.09 -25.83
N ARG A 55 2.01 -6.57 -26.69
CA ARG A 55 3.39 -6.23 -26.31
C ARG A 55 3.41 -5.20 -25.19
N ASP A 56 2.72 -4.07 -25.35
CA ASP A 56 2.62 -3.02 -24.33
C ASP A 56 2.03 -3.56 -23.02
N LEU A 57 0.99 -4.38 -23.08
CA LEU A 57 0.40 -5.01 -21.90
C LEU A 57 1.41 -5.91 -21.17
N THR A 58 2.14 -6.75 -21.90
CA THR A 58 3.14 -7.64 -21.29
C THR A 58 4.29 -6.86 -20.66
N GLU A 59 4.71 -5.74 -21.26
CA GLU A 59 5.75 -4.87 -20.74
C GLU A 59 5.30 -4.19 -19.43
N LYS A 60 4.10 -3.63 -19.40
CA LYS A 60 3.51 -3.02 -18.20
C LYS A 60 3.40 -4.02 -17.05
N LEU A 61 3.00 -5.26 -17.33
CA LEU A 61 2.91 -6.32 -16.33
C LEU A 61 4.30 -6.68 -15.76
N LYS A 62 5.32 -6.79 -16.62
CA LYS A 62 6.71 -7.05 -16.18
C LYS A 62 7.24 -5.90 -15.32
N GLN A 63 7.02 -4.65 -15.73
CA GLN A 63 7.44 -3.49 -14.96
C GLN A 63 6.78 -3.47 -13.58
N ALA A 64 5.45 -3.65 -13.52
CA ALA A 64 4.74 -3.74 -12.25
C ALA A 64 5.30 -4.85 -11.36
N HIS A 65 5.56 -6.04 -11.92
CA HIS A 65 6.14 -7.14 -11.15
C HIS A 65 7.51 -6.78 -10.55
N ILE A 66 8.38 -6.16 -11.33
CA ILE A 66 9.71 -5.71 -10.88
C ILE A 66 9.56 -4.66 -9.77
N THR A 67 8.72 -3.64 -9.95
CA THR A 67 8.54 -2.59 -8.94
C THR A 67 8.02 -3.17 -7.63
N TRP A 68 7.08 -4.13 -7.70
CA TRP A 68 6.59 -4.84 -6.52
C TRP A 68 7.70 -5.62 -5.81
N GLN A 69 8.56 -6.33 -6.56
CA GLN A 69 9.69 -7.06 -5.99
C GLN A 69 10.73 -6.13 -5.35
N GLU A 70 11.03 -5.00 -5.97
CA GLU A 70 11.95 -4.03 -5.39
C GLU A 70 11.42 -3.46 -4.07
N GLU A 71 10.11 -3.18 -4.00
CA GLU A 71 9.46 -2.70 -2.77
C GLU A 71 9.48 -3.74 -1.65
N THR A 72 9.25 -5.02 -1.96
CA THR A 72 9.34 -6.10 -0.95
C THR A 72 10.77 -6.23 -0.42
N LEU A 73 11.77 -6.14 -1.29
CA LEU A 73 13.18 -6.17 -0.90
C LEU A 73 13.58 -4.95 -0.08
N LYS A 74 13.08 -3.75 -0.41
CA LYS A 74 13.31 -2.52 0.38
C LYS A 74 12.72 -2.64 1.79
N LYS A 75 11.53 -3.23 1.93
CA LYS A 75 10.91 -3.49 3.24
C LYS A 75 11.67 -4.54 4.04
N HIS A 76 12.26 -5.53 3.37
CA HIS A 76 12.97 -6.62 4.04
C HIS A 76 14.45 -6.30 4.36
N LYS A 77 15.06 -5.29 3.74
CA LYS A 77 16.34 -4.75 4.23
C LYS A 77 16.09 -4.14 5.62
N PRO A 78 16.64 -4.72 6.71
CA PRO A 78 16.62 -4.01 7.98
C PRO A 78 17.33 -2.69 7.75
N ASN A 79 16.71 -1.61 8.25
CA ASN A 79 17.18 -0.24 8.13
C ASN A 79 18.67 -0.16 8.53
N MET A 80 19.57 -0.24 7.55
CA MET A 80 21.02 -0.10 7.75
C MET A 80 21.40 1.39 7.71
N GLN A 81 20.55 2.23 8.28
CA GLN A 81 20.99 3.46 8.93
C GLN A 81 21.33 3.04 10.35
N VAL A 82 22.55 2.55 10.52
CA VAL A 82 23.11 2.29 11.84
C VAL A 82 23.06 3.62 12.57
N ASP A 83 22.23 3.71 13.61
CA ASP A 83 22.20 4.80 14.56
C ASP A 83 23.59 4.93 15.22
N THR A 84 24.54 5.61 14.57
CA THR A 84 25.86 5.92 15.14
C THR A 84 25.74 6.85 16.34
N THR A 85 24.57 7.45 16.57
CA THR A 85 24.23 8.27 17.73
C THR A 85 23.82 7.43 18.96
N LEU A 86 23.29 6.22 18.78
CA LEU A 86 22.78 5.40 19.90
C LEU A 86 23.90 4.71 20.71
N CYS A 87 25.07 4.51 20.11
CA CYS A 87 26.25 3.98 20.82
C CYS A 87 26.93 5.01 21.72
N LEU A 88 26.82 6.31 21.41
CA LEU A 88 27.40 7.38 22.25
C LEU A 88 26.56 7.60 23.51
N GLU A 89 25.24 7.53 23.40
CA GLU A 89 24.33 7.75 24.54
C GLU A 89 24.46 6.66 25.62
N LYS A 90 24.69 5.40 25.21
CA LYS A 90 24.90 4.28 26.15
C LYS A 90 26.18 4.41 26.98
N ASN A 91 27.23 5.03 26.43
CA ASN A 91 28.50 5.25 27.15
C ASN A 91 28.41 6.41 28.16
N VAL A 92 27.60 7.44 27.87
CA VAL A 92 27.39 8.58 28.78
C VAL A 92 26.65 8.12 30.04
N TRP A 93 25.58 7.34 29.89
CA TRP A 93 24.83 6.83 31.05
C TRP A 93 25.63 5.85 31.91
N GLN A 94 26.52 5.04 31.32
CA GLN A 94 27.46 4.17 32.05
C GLN A 94 28.46 4.97 32.89
N LEU A 95 28.99 6.08 32.34
CA LEU A 95 29.90 6.96 33.08
C LEU A 95 29.19 7.70 34.21
N VAL A 96 27.97 8.20 33.97
CA VAL A 96 27.18 8.89 35.00
C VAL A 96 26.78 7.95 36.13
N THR A 97 26.34 6.72 35.82
CA THR A 97 26.04 5.72 36.87
C THR A 97 27.29 5.30 37.64
N ARG A 98 28.44 5.12 36.97
CA ARG A 98 29.71 4.80 37.64
C ARG A 98 30.19 5.95 38.53
N PHE A 99 30.01 7.21 38.12
CA PHE A 99 30.35 8.39 38.91
C PHE A 99 29.41 8.56 40.12
N TRP A 100 28.10 8.35 39.93
CA TRP A 100 27.12 8.35 41.02
C TRP A 100 27.41 7.25 42.05
N TYR A 101 27.74 6.03 41.60
CA TYR A 101 28.07 4.90 42.48
C TYR A 101 29.39 5.12 43.24
N LEU A 102 30.42 5.68 42.58
CA LEU A 102 31.69 6.04 43.22
C LEU A 102 31.54 7.20 44.23
N SER A 103 30.65 8.16 43.95
CA SER A 103 30.36 9.27 44.86
C SER A 103 29.55 8.83 46.09
N HIS A 104 28.61 7.90 45.95
CA HIS A 104 27.85 7.36 47.08
C HIS A 104 28.66 6.40 47.96
N ARG A 105 29.64 5.68 47.41
CA ARG A 105 30.48 4.76 48.18
C ARG A 105 31.53 5.44 49.06
N ARG A 106 31.75 6.76 48.90
CA ARG A 106 32.70 7.55 49.71
C ARG A 106 32.05 8.18 50.96
N LEU A 107 30.74 7.99 51.17
CA LEU A 107 29.99 8.54 52.31
C LEU A 107 29.54 7.49 53.34
N THR A 108 29.95 6.23 53.21
CA THR A 108 29.63 5.14 54.15
C THR A 108 30.89 4.45 54.71
N SER A 109 31.95 5.24 54.92
CA SER A 109 33.18 4.83 55.61
C SER A 109 33.46 5.87 56.70
N PHE A 110 32.62 5.83 57.74
CA PHE A 110 32.90 6.36 59.07
C PHE A 110 32.36 5.35 60.08
#